data_AF-A0ABD2YZQ5-F1
#
_entry.id   AF-A0ABD2YZQ5-F1
#
_cell.length_a   1.000
_cell.length_b   1.000
_cell.length_c   1.000
_cell.angle_alpha   90.00
_cell.angle_beta   90.00
_cell.angle_gamma   90.00
#
_symmetry.space_group_name_H-M   'P 1'
#
loop_
_entity.id
_entity.type
_entity.pdbx_description
1 polymer ?
#
loop_
_entity_poly.entity_id
_entity_poly.type
_entity_poly.pdbx_seq_one_letter_code
_entity_poly.pdbx_strand_id
1 'polypeptide(L)'
;MSSSLTEIVLSYSYLVQDPMPTLARFPNLWILVLHNRAFLGKQMVCSACGFCQLRHLRLLKLHELQTLIVEGGAMPKLLSLKIEGCNKLEGLPMLGKGIVRYQ
;
A
#
# COMPACT_ATOMS: atom_id res chain seq x y z
N MET A 1 -2.22 -24.75 -9.30
CA MET A 1 -0.89 -24.24 -8.94
C MET A 1 -1.07 -23.23 -7.81
N SER A 2 -0.99 -23.63 -6.54
CA SER A 2 -1.14 -22.66 -5.43
C SER A 2 0.12 -21.81 -5.34
N SER A 3 0.03 -20.52 -5.69
CA SER A 3 1.12 -19.59 -5.38
C SER A 3 1.13 -19.38 -3.86
N SER A 4 2.17 -19.90 -3.21
CA SER A 4 2.42 -19.82 -1.76
C SER A 4 3.02 -18.47 -1.32
N LEU A 5 3.06 -17.47 -2.23
CA LEU A 5 3.70 -16.20 -1.95
C LEU A 5 2.86 -15.40 -0.94
N THR A 6 3.33 -15.37 0.30
CA THR A 6 2.69 -14.70 1.44
C THR A 6 3.34 -13.37 1.78
N GLU A 7 4.58 -13.13 1.35
CA GLU A 7 5.31 -11.90 1.65
C GLU A 7 6.02 -11.36 0.42
N ILE A 8 5.88 -10.05 0.20
CA ILE A 8 6.63 -9.30 -0.80
C ILE A 8 7.28 -8.10 -0.11
N VAL A 9 8.59 -7.98 -0.28
CA VAL A 9 9.38 -6.83 0.15
C VAL A 9 10.08 -6.26 -1.07
N LEU A 10 9.75 -5.02 -1.42
CA LEU A 10 10.44 -4.26 -2.46
C LEU A 10 11.27 -3.17 -1.79
N SER A 11 12.56 -3.12 -2.13
CA SER A 11 13.51 -2.10 -1.67
C SER A 11 14.35 -1.64 -2.85
N TYR A 12 14.56 -0.33 -3.00
CA TYR A 12 15.36 0.24 -4.08
C TYR A 12 14.97 -0.29 -5.48
N SER A 13 13.67 -0.53 -5.69
CA SER A 13 13.13 -1.01 -6.98
C SER A 13 12.85 0.12 -7.97
N TYR A 14 12.81 1.37 -7.49
CA TYR A 14 12.64 2.58 -8.30
C TYR A 14 11.42 2.54 -9.23
N LEU A 15 10.32 1.88 -8.82
CA LEU A 15 9.13 1.74 -9.65
C LEU A 15 8.47 3.09 -9.88
N VAL A 16 8.14 3.40 -11.13
CA VAL A 16 7.46 4.65 -11.50
C VAL A 16 5.95 4.44 -11.61
N GLN A 17 5.53 3.26 -12.08
CA GLN A 17 4.13 2.87 -12.17
C GLN A 17 3.65 2.28 -10.84
N ASP A 18 2.38 2.51 -10.51
CA ASP A 18 1.77 2.01 -9.28
C ASP A 18 1.87 0.47 -9.23
N PRO A 19 2.56 -0.10 -8.23
CA PRO A 19 2.69 -1.55 -8.13
C PRO A 19 1.42 -2.23 -7.61
N MET A 20 0.51 -1.51 -6.95
CA MET A 20 -0.63 -2.10 -6.23
C MET A 20 -1.53 -3.00 -7.09
N PRO A 21 -1.90 -2.64 -8.34
CA PRO A 21 -2.72 -3.51 -9.19
C PRO A 21 -2.05 -4.85 -9.53
N THR A 22 -0.71 -4.83 -9.68
CA THR A 22 0.05 -6.05 -9.97
C THR A 22 0.19 -6.90 -8.72
N LEU A 23 0.49 -6.27 -7.58
CA LEU A 23 0.69 -6.94 -6.30
C LEU A 23 -0.62 -7.52 -5.74
N ALA A 24 -1.77 -6.94 -6.07
CA ALA A 24 -3.08 -7.47 -5.71
C ALA A 24 -3.38 -8.84 -6.36
N ARG A 25 -2.67 -9.23 -7.43
CA ARG A 25 -2.88 -10.51 -8.12
C ARG A 25 -2.41 -11.73 -7.31
N PHE A 26 -1.73 -11.53 -6.18
CA PHE A 26 -1.26 -12.60 -5.32
C PHE A 26 -2.31 -12.91 -4.23
N PRO A 27 -3.13 -13.96 -4.40
CA PRO A 27 -4.33 -14.18 -3.57
C PRO A 27 -4.00 -14.53 -2.11
N ASN A 28 -2.78 -15.00 -1.85
CA ASN A 28 -2.32 -15.41 -0.52
C ASN A 28 -1.36 -14.39 0.12
N LEU A 29 -1.18 -13.22 -0.50
CA LEU A 29 -0.26 -12.20 0.00
C LEU A 29 -0.77 -11.67 1.35
N TRP A 30 0.04 -11.88 2.38
CA TRP A 30 -0.23 -11.52 3.77
C TRP A 30 0.52 -10.24 4.14
N ILE A 31 1.78 -10.13 3.73
CA ILE A 31 2.68 -9.02 4.07
C ILE A 31 3.15 -8.34 2.79
N LEU A 32 2.99 -7.03 2.74
CA LEU A 32 3.55 -6.18 1.70
C LEU A 32 4.37 -5.05 2.32
N VAL A 33 5.63 -4.96 1.91
CA VAL A 33 6.55 -3.89 2.32
C VAL A 33 7.11 -3.21 1.08
N LEU A 34 6.85 -1.91 0.96
CA LEU A 34 7.53 -1.02 0.02
C LEU A 34 8.46 -0.11 0.81
N HIS A 35 9.77 -0.25 0.62
CA HIS A 35 10.78 0.42 1.43
C HIS A 35 11.80 1.15 0.56
N ASN A 36 12.36 2.27 1.04
CA ASN A 36 13.53 2.95 0.47
C ASN A 36 13.49 3.07 -1.05
N ARG A 37 12.81 4.10 -1.58
CA ARG A 37 12.74 4.34 -3.04
C ARG A 37 12.21 3.14 -3.85
N ALA A 38 11.45 2.23 -3.23
CA ALA A 38 10.75 1.16 -3.97
C ALA A 38 9.76 1.72 -4.98
N PHE A 39 9.18 2.89 -4.70
CA PHE A 39 8.27 3.62 -5.57
C PHE A 39 8.70 5.09 -5.64
N LEU A 40 8.76 5.62 -6.86
CA LEU A 40 9.06 7.01 -7.19
C LEU A 40 7.86 7.76 -7.75
N GLY A 41 6.75 7.06 -8.01
CA GLY A 41 5.51 7.71 -8.43
C GLY A 41 4.84 8.46 -7.28
N LYS A 42 3.81 9.24 -7.65
CA LYS A 42 3.13 10.14 -6.71
C LYS A 42 1.86 9.56 -6.10
N GLN A 43 1.25 8.58 -6.76
CA GLN A 43 -0.04 8.04 -6.34
C GLN A 43 -0.01 6.52 -6.37
N MET A 44 -0.61 5.91 -5.35
CA MET A 44 -0.98 4.49 -5.35
C MET A 44 -2.47 4.32 -5.10
N VAL A 45 -3.05 3.29 -5.72
CA VAL A 45 -4.45 2.91 -5.58
C VAL A 45 -4.56 1.44 -5.19
N CYS A 46 -5.09 1.18 -4.00
CA CYS A 46 -5.53 -0.14 -3.60
C CYS A 46 -6.99 -0.32 -4.04
N SER A 47 -7.21 -1.05 -5.13
CA SER A 47 -8.54 -1.30 -5.67
C SER A 47 -9.38 -2.24 -4.81
N ALA A 48 -10.70 -2.08 -4.88
CA ALA A 48 -11.65 -2.95 -4.20
C ALA A 48 -11.39 -4.44 -4.53
N CYS A 49 -11.51 -5.31 -3.53
CA CYS A 49 -11.25 -6.75 -3.64
C CYS A 49 -9.83 -7.16 -4.10
N GLY A 50 -8.87 -6.24 -4.16
CA GLY A 50 -7.51 -6.56 -4.60
C GLY A 50 -6.71 -7.38 -3.59
N PHE A 51 -6.74 -7.01 -2.30
CA PHE A 51 -5.85 -7.56 -1.27
C PHE A 51 -6.65 -8.33 -0.20
N CYS A 52 -7.31 -9.40 -0.61
CA CYS A 52 -8.23 -10.17 0.25
C CYS A 52 -7.59 -10.83 1.49
N GLN A 53 -6.29 -11.14 1.45
CA GLN A 53 -5.57 -11.79 2.56
C GLN A 53 -4.52 -10.90 3.23
N LEU A 54 -4.33 -9.68 2.74
CA LEU A 54 -3.28 -8.79 3.23
C LEU A 54 -3.61 -8.35 4.66
N ARG A 55 -2.67 -8.57 5.58
CA ARG A 55 -2.80 -8.20 6.99
C ARG A 55 -1.82 -7.11 7.40
N HIS A 56 -0.67 -7.02 6.74
CA HIS A 56 0.35 -6.04 7.07
C HIS A 56 0.79 -5.29 5.82
N LEU A 57 0.52 -3.98 5.79
CA LEU A 57 1.03 -3.07 4.76
C LEU A 57 2.02 -2.10 5.39
N ARG A 58 3.24 -2.04 4.83
CA ARG A 58 4.28 -1.11 5.26
C ARG A 58 4.76 -0.27 4.09
N LEU A 59 4.58 1.04 4.19
CA LEU A 59 5.05 2.03 3.22
C LEU A 59 6.11 2.89 3.91
N LEU A 60 7.37 2.65 3.58
CA LEU A 60 8.51 3.17 4.34
C LEU A 60 9.45 3.95 3.41
N LYS A 61 9.71 5.22 3.74
CA LYS A 61 10.67 6.07 3.01
C LYS A 61 10.36 6.16 1.51
N LEU A 62 9.07 6.31 1.19
CA LEU A 62 8.57 6.56 -0.16
C LEU A 62 8.40 8.07 -0.35
N HIS A 63 9.53 8.77 -0.51
CA HIS A 63 9.60 10.23 -0.42
C HIS A 63 8.77 10.97 -1.48
N GLU A 64 8.47 10.33 -2.61
CA GLU A 64 7.70 10.93 -3.71
C GLU A 64 6.19 10.65 -3.63
N LEU A 65 5.77 9.72 -2.75
CA LEU A 65 4.37 9.37 -2.60
C LEU A 65 3.60 10.56 -2.00
N GLN A 66 2.59 11.02 -2.74
CA GLN A 66 1.72 12.13 -2.39
C GLN A 66 0.31 11.68 -2.01
N THR A 67 -0.19 10.63 -2.64
CA THR A 67 -1.57 10.17 -2.43
C THR A 67 -1.63 8.65 -2.34
N LEU A 68 -2.33 8.15 -1.32
CA LEU A 68 -2.67 6.74 -1.18
C LEU A 68 -4.20 6.61 -1.14
N ILE A 69 -4.77 6.06 -2.21
CA ILE A 69 -6.20 5.80 -2.31
C ILE A 69 -6.45 4.36 -1.91
N VAL A 70 -7.33 4.15 -0.93
CA VAL A 70 -7.77 2.83 -0.51
C VAL A 70 -9.27 2.74 -0.74
N GLU A 71 -9.68 2.00 -1.75
CA GLU A 71 -11.10 1.80 -2.05
C GLU A 71 -11.77 0.92 -0.98
N GLY A 72 -13.07 1.10 -0.80
CA GLY A 72 -13.86 0.30 0.13
C GLY A 72 -13.72 -1.20 -0.17
N GLY A 73 -13.33 -1.98 0.83
CA GLY A 73 -13.13 -3.42 0.68
C GLY A 73 -11.84 -3.81 -0.06
N ALA A 74 -10.90 -2.89 -0.29
CA ALA A 74 -9.61 -3.22 -0.90
C ALA A 74 -8.77 -4.17 -0.06
N MET A 75 -8.75 -3.98 1.26
CA MET A 75 -7.95 -4.74 2.23
C MET A 75 -8.79 -5.14 3.44
N PRO A 76 -9.76 -6.07 3.30
CA PRO A 76 -10.76 -6.36 4.34
C PRO A 76 -10.18 -7.02 5.60
N LYS A 77 -8.94 -7.55 5.54
CA LYS A 77 -8.26 -8.23 6.67
C LYS A 77 -7.06 -7.45 7.20
N LEU A 78 -6.93 -6.17 6.88
CA LEU A 78 -5.79 -5.37 7.29
C LEU A 78 -5.75 -5.23 8.81
N LEU A 79 -4.68 -5.74 9.43
CA LEU A 79 -4.44 -5.66 10.87
C LEU A 79 -3.47 -4.53 11.23
N SER A 80 -2.54 -4.20 10.34
CA SER A 80 -1.56 -3.15 10.57
C SER A 80 -1.24 -2.41 9.28
N LEU A 81 -1.32 -1.08 9.36
CA LEU A 81 -0.81 -0.15 8.38
C LEU A 81 0.32 0.64 9.03
N LYS A 82 1.52 0.56 8.46
CA LYS A 82 2.65 1.39 8.87
C LYS A 82 3.06 2.31 7.72
N ILE A 83 3.00 3.61 7.95
CA ILE A 83 3.51 4.63 7.03
C ILE A 83 4.56 5.44 7.79
N GLU A 84 5.80 5.45 7.30
CA GLU A 84 6.92 6.14 7.95
C GLU A 84 7.85 6.73 6.89
N GLY A 85 8.31 7.98 7.07
CA GLY A 85 9.23 8.63 6.13
C GLY A 85 8.64 8.92 4.74
N CYS A 86 7.31 8.90 4.59
CA CYS A 86 6.60 9.28 3.37
C CYS A 86 6.20 10.77 3.44
N ASN A 87 7.20 11.64 3.37
CA ASN A 87 7.09 13.04 3.81
C ASN A 87 6.17 13.91 2.93
N LYS A 88 5.88 13.49 1.69
CA LYS A 88 4.99 14.22 0.77
C LYS A 88 3.56 13.69 0.79
N LEU A 89 3.26 12.65 1.56
CA LEU A 89 1.94 12.02 1.59
C LEU A 89 0.94 12.99 2.24
N GLU A 90 -0.06 13.41 1.47
CA GLU A 90 -1.13 14.28 1.92
C GLU A 90 -2.34 13.44 2.35
N GLY A 91 -2.79 13.64 3.58
CA GLY A 91 -3.91 12.90 4.16
C GLY A 91 -3.53 11.46 4.55
N LEU A 92 -4.11 10.97 5.64
CA LEU A 92 -4.03 9.56 5.98
C LEU A 92 -5.08 8.79 5.17
N PRO A 93 -4.78 7.54 4.73
CA PRO A 93 -5.78 6.72 4.06
C PRO A 93 -6.95 6.46 5.02
N MET A 94 -8.11 7.01 4.67
CA MET A 94 -9.33 6.94 5.46
C MET A 94 -9.89 5.51 5.41
N LEU A 95 -9.74 4.74 6.50
CA LEU A 95 -10.53 3.52 6.71
C LEU A 95 -11.95 3.90 7.15
N GLY A 96 -12.78 4.32 6.20
CA GLY A 96 -14.19 4.67 6.46
C GLY A 96 -14.41 6.15 6.83
N LYS A 97 -15.52 6.68 6.32
CA LYS A 97 -16.02 8.06 6.35
C LYS A 97 -15.58 8.93 7.56
N GLY A 98 -15.05 10.13 7.27
CA GLY A 98 -15.01 11.26 8.21
C GLY A 98 -13.76 12.15 8.09
N ILE A 99 -13.82 13.24 7.34
CA ILE A 99 -12.70 14.21 7.21
C ILE A 99 -12.35 14.79 8.58
N VAL A 100 -11.09 14.66 9.03
CA VAL A 100 -10.52 15.55 10.04
C VAL A 100 -9.25 16.16 9.47
N ARG A 101 -9.27 17.48 9.35
CA ARG A 101 -8.08 18.31 9.11
C ARG A 101 -7.37 18.48 10.46
N TYR A 102 -6.06 18.30 10.49
CA TYR A 102 -5.25 18.90 11.54
C TYR A 102 -4.45 20.05 10.93
N GLN A 103 -4.74 21.25 11.45
CA GLN A 103 -3.75 22.30 11.60
C GLN A 103 -2.74 21.87 12.67
#